data_AF-A0A950EIS2-F1
#
_entry.id   AF-A0A950EIS2-F1
#
_cell.length_a   1.000
_cell.length_b   1.000
_cell.length_c   1.000
_cell.angle_alpha   90.00
_cell.angle_beta   90.00
_cell.angle_gamma   90.00
#
_symmetry.space_group_name_H-M   'P 1'
#
loop_
_entity.id
_entity.type
_entity.pdbx_description
1 polymer ?
#
loop_
_entity_poly.entity_id
_entity_poly.type
_entity_poly.pdbx_seq_one_letter_code
_entity_poly.pdbx_strand_id
1 'polypeptide(L)' 'MILITGGAGFIGSHTCVELSAAGEPYLIYDNFSNSSPD' A
#
# COMPACT_ATOMS: atom_id res chain seq x y z
N MET A 1 5.68 9.62 -9.03
CA MET A 1 6.07 8.37 -8.35
C MET A 1 5.97 8.58 -6.85
N ILE A 2 4.99 7.92 -6.22
CA ILE A 2 4.65 8.07 -4.79
C ILE A 2 5.23 6.88 -4.00
N LEU A 3 5.85 7.13 -2.85
CA LEU A 3 6.29 6.08 -1.93
C LEU A 3 5.24 5.89 -0.81
N ILE A 4 4.78 4.67 -0.63
CA ILE A 4 3.78 4.30 0.39
C ILE A 4 4.42 3.36 1.40
N THR A 5 4.73 3.87 2.59
CA THR A 5 5.20 3.05 3.71
C THR A 5 4.02 2.38 4.40
N GLY A 6 4.10 1.08 4.70
CA GLY A 6 2.96 0.34 5.28
C GLY A 6 1.83 0.10 4.27
N GLY A 7 2.14 0.11 2.97
CA GLY A 7 1.15 0.03 1.89
C GLY A 7 0.40 -1.30 1.79
N ALA A 8 0.87 -2.36 2.45
CA ALA A 8 0.16 -3.63 2.52
C ALA A 8 -0.83 -3.71 3.72
N GLY A 9 -0.84 -2.71 4.59
CA GLY A 9 -1.82 -2.61 5.69
C GLY A 9 -3.24 -2.27 5.22
N PHE A 10 -4.20 -2.26 6.15
CA PHE A 10 -5.62 -2.02 5.84
C PHE A 10 -5.85 -0.70 5.08
N ILE A 11 -5.31 0.41 5.57
CA ILE A 11 -5.49 1.72 4.93
C ILE A 11 -4.60 1.84 3.67
N GLY A 12 -3.36 1.37 3.76
CA GLY A 12 -2.39 1.43 2.67
C GLY A 12 -2.90 0.72 1.41
N SER A 13 -3.46 -0.48 1.57
CA SER A 13 -3.96 -1.29 0.46
C SER A 13 -5.12 -0.62 -0.28
N HIS A 14 -6.08 -0.02 0.43
CA HIS A 14 -7.19 0.72 -0.18
C HIS A 14 -6.69 1.97 -0.91
N THR A 15 -5.70 2.66 -0.34
CA THR A 15 -5.06 3.81 -1.01
C THR A 15 -4.39 3.38 -2.32
N CYS A 16 -3.70 2.23 -2.34
CA CYS A 16 -3.05 1.69 -3.53
C CYS A 16 -4.06 1.32 -4.63
N VAL A 17 -5.26 0.86 -4.27
CA VAL A 17 -6.36 0.61 -5.22
C VAL A 17 -6.79 1.89 -5.92
N GLU A 18 -7.05 2.96 -5.17
CA GLU A 18 -7.47 4.25 -5.74
C GLU A 18 -6.36 4.88 -6.60
N LEU A 19 -5.10 4.81 -6.15
CA LEU A 19 -3.96 5.28 -6.95
C LEU A 19 -3.80 4.48 -8.25
N SER A 20 -4.01 3.16 -8.20
CA SER A 20 -4.02 2.32 -9.39
C SER A 20 -5.15 2.69 -10.34
N ALA A 21 -6.35 2.96 -9.83
CA ALA A 21 -7.50 3.39 -10.63
C ALA A 21 -7.29 4.75 -11.30
N ALA A 22 -6.56 5.66 -10.62
CA ALA A 22 -6.16 6.96 -11.16
C ALA A 22 -5.00 6.89 -12.17
N GLY A 23 -4.35 5.72 -12.34
CA GLY A 23 -3.17 5.57 -13.19
C GLY A 23 -1.90 6.23 -12.60
N GLU A 24 -1.90 6.51 -11.29
CA GLU A 24 -0.78 7.15 -10.61
C GLU A 24 0.31 6.13 -10.26
N PRO A 25 1.58 6.35 -10.66
CA PRO A 25 2.66 5.42 -10.36
C PRO A 25 3.11 5.50 -8.90
N TYR A 26 3.17 4.36 -8.22
CA TYR A 26 3.61 4.25 -6.82
C TYR A 26 4.50 3.02 -6.54
N LEU A 27 5.20 3.07 -5.41
CA LEU A 27 6.00 1.98 -4.84
C LEU A 27 5.56 1.76 -3.39
N ILE A 28 5.33 0.50 -3.02
CA ILE A 28 5.04 0.11 -1.63
C ILE A 28 6.34 -0.28 -0.94
N TYR A 29 6.52 0.21 0.29
CA TYR A 29 7.54 -0.28 1.21
C TYR A 29 6.86 -0.75 2.50
N ASP A 30 6.83 -2.05 2.73
CA ASP A 30 6.20 -2.66 3.89
C ASP A 30 7.10 -3.75 4.47
N ASN A 31 7.17 -3.82 5.80
CA ASN A 31 7.97 -4.82 6.52
C ASN A 31 7.09 -5.91 7.16
N PHE A 32 5.77 -5.83 6.99
CA PHE A 32 4.78 -6.79 7.50
C PHE A 32 4.84 -7.03 9.02
N SER A 33 5.43 -6.12 9.82
CA SER A 33 5.66 -6.37 11.25
C SER A 33 4.38 -6.44 12.09
N ASN A 34 3.27 -5.89 11.58
CA ASN A 34 1.96 -5.92 12.21
C ASN A 34 0.94 -6.73 11.37
N SER A 35 1.43 -7.74 10.65
CA SER A 35 0.57 -8.69 9.94
C SER A 35 0.28 -9.90 10.84
N SER A 36 -0.99 -10.27 10.95
CA SER A 36 -1.45 -11.51 11.56
C SER A 36 -1.96 -12.42 10.45
N PRO A 37 -1.20 -13.45 10.04
CA PRO A 37 -1.67 -14.43 9.08
C PRO A 37 -2.70 -15.33 9.76
N ASP A 38 -3.97 -14.99 9.58
CA ASP A 38 -5.12 -15.88 9.83
C ASP A 38 -5.79 -16.22 8.49
#